data_AF-A0A6B1FE17-F1
#
_entry.id   AF-A0A6B1FE17-F1
#
_cell.length_a   1.000
_cell.length_b   1.000
_cell.length_c   1.000
_cell.angle_alpha   90.00
_cell.angle_beta   90.00
_cell.angle_gamma   90.00
#
_symmetry.space_group_name_H-M   'P 1'
#
loop_
_entity.id
_entity.type
_entity.pdbx_description
1 polymer ?
#
loop_
_entity_poly.entity_id
_entity_poly.type
_entity_poly.pdbx_seq_one_letter_code
_entity_poly.pdbx_strand_id
1 'polypeptide(L)'
;MAAVSQPAPAAGGRDPGLAYIFLGGVLAISAMALPGVSGAFVLLLLGLYQYVLYTLALAIYQRETQALVVVGTLVVAFAAGLLTMVRVLKRLLSRWRDATLAVLVGLMLGSLRRLWPFTAYSENGSEVAALPPLDDPQTAVVALLFAGGVGVVLLLNAAGGRRPSQEPGPGSAARE
;
A
#
# COMPACT_ATOMS: atom_id res chain seq x y z
N MET A 1 26.44 -16.75 -17.96
CA MET A 1 25.20 -16.26 -18.61
C MET A 1 24.08 -17.17 -18.13
N ALA A 2 23.44 -16.83 -17.00
CA ALA A 2 22.39 -17.70 -16.43
C ALA A 2 21.15 -17.61 -17.32
N ALA A 3 20.72 -18.75 -17.87
CA ALA A 3 19.48 -18.82 -18.62
C ALA A 3 18.34 -18.41 -17.69
N VAL A 4 17.64 -17.32 -18.03
CA VAL A 4 16.39 -16.98 -17.37
C VAL A 4 15.40 -18.07 -17.79
N SER A 5 15.22 -19.09 -16.96
CA SER A 5 14.29 -20.19 -17.21
C SER A 5 12.86 -19.66 -17.12
N GLN A 6 12.01 -20.05 -18.07
CA GLN A 6 10.61 -19.64 -18.06
C GLN A 6 9.93 -20.19 -16.80
N PRO A 7 9.16 -19.35 -16.07
CA PRO A 7 8.37 -19.84 -14.95
C PRO A 7 7.29 -20.79 -15.45
N ALA A 8 6.86 -21.71 -14.57
CA ALA A 8 5.73 -22.60 -14.87
C ALA A 8 4.54 -21.77 -15.37
N PRO A 9 3.84 -22.23 -16.43
CA PRO A 9 2.76 -21.46 -17.04
C PRO A 9 1.71 -21.10 -16.00
N ALA A 10 1.23 -19.86 -16.06
CA ALA A 10 0.09 -19.42 -15.24
C ALA A 10 -1.08 -20.39 -15.42
N ALA A 11 -1.89 -20.56 -14.38
CA ALA A 11 -2.94 -21.57 -14.26
C ALA A 11 -3.63 -21.89 -15.60
N GLY A 12 -3.33 -23.06 -16.18
CA GLY A 12 -3.93 -23.53 -17.43
C GLY A 12 -2.99 -23.90 -18.59
N GLY A 13 -1.65 -23.82 -18.41
CA GLY A 13 -0.70 -24.35 -19.40
C GLY A 13 -0.59 -23.55 -20.71
N ARG A 14 -1.16 -22.35 -20.75
CA ARG A 14 -1.05 -21.38 -21.85
C ARG A 14 -0.49 -20.07 -21.32
N ASP A 15 0.21 -19.33 -22.17
CA ASP A 15 0.65 -17.97 -21.83
C ASP A 15 -0.54 -17.13 -21.39
N PRO A 16 -0.45 -16.43 -20.25
CA PRO A 16 -1.56 -15.63 -19.75
C PRO A 16 -1.91 -14.55 -20.76
N GLY A 17 -3.18 -14.49 -21.17
CA GLY A 17 -3.63 -13.49 -22.13
C GLY A 17 -3.45 -12.06 -21.59
N LEU A 18 -3.22 -11.10 -22.48
CA LEU A 18 -3.04 -9.68 -22.13
C LEU A 18 -4.18 -9.13 -21.27
N ALA A 19 -5.42 -9.58 -21.50
CA ALA A 19 -6.57 -9.20 -20.69
C ALA A 19 -6.47 -9.70 -19.24
N TYR A 20 -5.97 -10.92 -19.03
CA TYR A 20 -5.78 -11.49 -17.69
C TYR A 20 -4.66 -10.76 -16.95
N ILE A 21 -3.56 -10.43 -17.64
CA ILE A 21 -2.46 -9.63 -17.09
C ILE A 21 -2.96 -8.23 -16.73
N PHE A 22 -3.76 -7.61 -17.59
CA PHE A 22 -4.35 -6.30 -17.35
C PHE A 22 -5.26 -6.32 -16.10
N LEU A 23 -6.18 -7.27 -16.01
CA LEU A 23 -7.06 -7.42 -14.84
C LEU A 23 -6.27 -7.71 -13.57
N GLY A 24 -5.28 -8.61 -13.64
CA GLY A 24 -4.37 -8.90 -12.53
C GLY A 24 -3.60 -7.66 -12.07
N GLY A 25 -3.13 -6.83 -13.01
CA GLY A 25 -2.46 -5.57 -12.71
C GLY A 25 -3.38 -4.55 -12.04
N VAL A 26 -4.60 -4.38 -12.55
CA VAL A 26 -5.62 -3.50 -11.95
C VAL A 26 -5.95 -3.95 -10.52
N LEU A 27 -6.15 -5.24 -10.30
CA LEU A 27 -6.44 -5.78 -8.96
C LEU A 27 -5.24 -5.62 -8.01
N ALA A 28 -4.03 -5.89 -8.49
CA ALA A 28 -2.81 -5.75 -7.69
C ALA A 28 -2.58 -4.31 -7.22
N ILE A 29 -2.70 -3.31 -8.12
CA ILE A 29 -2.54 -1.91 -7.73
C ILE A 29 -3.69 -1.42 -6.84
N SER A 30 -4.90 -1.93 -7.07
CA SER A 30 -6.07 -1.60 -6.25
C SER A 30 -5.87 -2.11 -4.82
N ALA A 31 -5.37 -3.34 -4.68
CA ALA A 31 -5.05 -3.93 -3.39
C ALA A 31 -3.96 -3.14 -2.65
N MET A 32 -2.93 -2.68 -3.36
CA MET A 32 -1.85 -1.85 -2.80
C MET A 32 -2.33 -0.49 -2.26
N ALA A 33 -3.46 0.03 -2.76
CA ALA A 33 -4.04 1.28 -2.26
C ALA A 33 -4.71 1.11 -0.89
N LEU A 34 -5.06 -0.13 -0.47
CA LEU A 34 -5.63 -0.37 0.84
C LEU A 34 -4.52 -0.53 1.90
N PRO A 35 -4.66 0.10 3.07
CA PRO A 35 -3.72 -0.06 4.17
C PRO A 35 -3.64 -1.53 4.62
N GLY A 36 -2.42 -2.09 4.59
CA GLY A 36 -2.15 -3.45 5.07
C GLY A 36 -2.36 -4.57 4.05
N VAL A 37 -2.72 -4.27 2.79
CA VAL A 37 -2.88 -5.27 1.74
C VAL A 37 -1.74 -5.15 0.71
N SER A 38 -1.09 -6.28 0.39
CA SER A 38 0.03 -6.31 -0.57
C SER A 38 -0.41 -6.67 -1.98
N GLY A 39 -0.15 -5.80 -2.96
CA GLY A 39 -0.44 -6.06 -4.38
C GLY A 39 0.38 -7.21 -4.97
N ALA A 40 1.62 -7.42 -4.51
CA ALA A 40 2.46 -8.54 -4.94
C ALA A 40 1.88 -9.88 -4.48
N PHE A 41 1.25 -9.93 -3.30
CA PHE A 41 0.55 -11.13 -2.82
C PHE A 41 -0.67 -11.46 -3.70
N VAL A 42 -1.42 -10.45 -4.16
CA VAL A 42 -2.51 -10.66 -5.12
C VAL A 42 -1.98 -11.26 -6.43
N LEU A 43 -0.86 -10.75 -6.96
CA LEU A 43 -0.23 -11.35 -8.15
C LEU A 43 0.25 -12.78 -7.91
N LEU A 44 0.72 -13.11 -6.70
CA LEU A 44 1.11 -14.48 -6.33
C LEU A 44 -0.11 -15.40 -6.33
N LEU A 45 -1.22 -14.99 -5.71
CA LEU A 45 -2.47 -15.75 -5.70
C LEU A 45 -3.04 -15.98 -7.11
N LEU A 46 -2.87 -15.00 -8.00
CA LEU A 46 -3.26 -15.10 -9.41
C LEU A 46 -2.28 -15.91 -10.27
N GLY A 47 -1.15 -16.35 -9.71
CA GLY A 47 -0.07 -17.05 -10.43
C GLY A 47 0.69 -16.17 -11.43
N LEU A 48 0.49 -14.85 -11.39
CA LEU A 48 1.07 -13.88 -12.32
C LEU A 48 2.41 -13.31 -11.86
N TYR A 49 2.73 -13.43 -10.56
CA TYR A 49 3.92 -12.81 -9.99
C TYR A 49 5.22 -13.20 -10.72
N GLN A 50 5.45 -14.51 -10.88
CA GLN A 50 6.65 -15.02 -11.54
C GLN A 50 6.69 -14.62 -13.03
N TYR A 51 5.54 -14.66 -13.70
CA TYR A 51 5.43 -14.25 -15.10
C TYR A 51 5.75 -12.76 -15.30
N VAL A 52 5.25 -11.88 -14.42
CA VAL A 52 5.52 -10.43 -14.48
C VAL A 52 7.00 -10.14 -14.24
N LEU A 53 7.64 -10.82 -13.29
CA LEU A 53 9.08 -10.66 -13.05
C LEU A 53 9.93 -11.15 -14.24
N TYR A 54 9.58 -12.31 -14.80
CA TYR A 54 10.25 -12.87 -15.97
C TYR A 54 10.14 -11.95 -17.19
N THR A 55 8.93 -11.49 -17.51
CA THR A 55 8.68 -10.58 -18.64
C THR A 55 9.34 -9.22 -18.44
N LEU A 56 9.39 -8.70 -17.20
CA LEU A 56 10.11 -7.47 -16.91
C LEU A 56 11.62 -7.64 -17.12
N ALA A 57 12.21 -8.77 -16.72
CA ALA A 57 13.62 -9.06 -16.96
C ALA A 57 13.92 -9.16 -18.47
N LEU A 58 13.07 -9.83 -19.25
CA LEU A 58 13.20 -9.88 -20.72
C LEU A 58 13.15 -8.48 -21.34
N ALA A 59 12.20 -7.65 -20.92
CA ALA A 59 12.04 -6.30 -21.44
C ALA A 59 13.28 -5.42 -21.15
N ILE A 60 13.87 -5.54 -19.95
CA ILE A 60 15.01 -4.72 -19.52
C ILE A 60 16.32 -5.22 -20.16
N TYR A 61 16.60 -6.52 -20.05
CA TYR A 61 17.91 -7.09 -20.41
C TYR A 61 18.00 -7.49 -21.88
N GLN A 62 16.92 -8.00 -22.46
CA GLN A 62 16.92 -8.52 -23.83
C GLN A 62 16.18 -7.59 -24.82
N ARG A 63 15.49 -6.54 -24.33
CA ARG A 63 14.69 -5.59 -25.12
C ARG A 63 13.75 -6.29 -26.10
N GLU A 64 13.20 -7.41 -25.66
CA GLU A 64 12.29 -8.23 -26.44
C GLU A 64 10.97 -7.47 -26.64
N THR A 65 10.52 -7.35 -27.89
CA THR A 65 9.39 -6.46 -28.24
C THR A 65 8.06 -6.96 -27.67
N GLN A 66 7.86 -8.27 -27.54
CA GLN A 66 6.63 -8.81 -26.95
C GLN A 66 6.60 -8.55 -25.44
N ALA A 67 7.71 -8.72 -24.74
CA ALA A 67 7.85 -8.37 -23.33
C ALA A 67 7.56 -6.88 -23.06
N LEU A 68 8.00 -5.97 -23.95
CA LEU A 68 7.69 -4.54 -23.85
C LEU A 68 6.18 -4.25 -23.95
N VAL A 69 5.45 -4.97 -24.81
CA VAL A 69 3.99 -4.83 -24.92
C VAL A 69 3.29 -5.30 -23.64
N VAL A 70 3.76 -6.40 -23.06
CA VAL A 70 3.23 -6.92 -21.78
C VAL A 70 3.48 -5.94 -20.64
N VAL A 71 4.70 -5.42 -20.50
CA VAL A 71 5.05 -4.42 -19.49
C VAL A 71 4.26 -3.13 -19.71
N GLY A 72 4.13 -2.66 -20.95
CA GLY A 72 3.30 -1.51 -21.30
C GLY A 72 1.84 -1.70 -20.88
N THR A 73 1.27 -2.88 -21.12
CA THR A 73 -0.08 -3.25 -20.68
C THR A 73 -0.20 -3.20 -19.15
N LEU A 74 0.80 -3.69 -18.43
CA LEU A 74 0.84 -3.67 -16.97
C LEU A 74 0.89 -2.24 -16.41
N VAL A 75 1.67 -1.34 -17.04
CA VAL A 75 1.71 0.08 -16.68
C VAL A 75 0.36 0.76 -16.90
N VAL A 76 -0.29 0.49 -18.03
CA VAL A 76 -1.64 1.02 -18.31
C VAL A 76 -2.66 0.45 -17.31
N ALA A 77 -2.56 -0.83 -16.96
CA ALA A 77 -3.39 -1.45 -15.93
C ALA A 77 -3.20 -0.78 -14.56
N PHE A 78 -1.95 -0.47 -14.18
CA PHE A 78 -1.66 0.21 -12.93
C PHE A 78 -2.20 1.64 -12.92
N ALA A 79 -2.02 2.39 -14.00
CA ALA A 79 -2.59 3.73 -14.12
C ALA A 79 -4.13 3.68 -14.02
N ALA A 80 -4.78 2.81 -14.80
CA ALA A 80 -6.23 2.65 -14.78
C ALA A 80 -6.75 2.24 -13.39
N GLY A 81 -6.13 1.23 -12.77
CA GLY A 81 -6.52 0.76 -11.45
C GLY A 81 -6.34 1.83 -10.37
N LEU A 82 -5.21 2.53 -10.37
CA LEU A 82 -4.94 3.59 -9.40
C LEU A 82 -5.92 4.77 -9.55
N LEU A 83 -6.16 5.26 -10.78
CA LEU A 83 -7.12 6.34 -11.01
C LEU A 83 -8.53 5.93 -10.58
N THR A 84 -8.91 4.68 -10.85
CA THR A 84 -10.24 4.16 -10.47
C THR A 84 -10.36 4.08 -8.95
N MET A 85 -9.35 3.51 -8.28
CA MET A 85 -9.35 3.33 -6.83
C MET A 85 -9.30 4.66 -6.07
N VAL A 86 -8.52 5.64 -6.53
CA VAL A 86 -8.50 7.00 -5.96
C VAL A 86 -9.87 7.66 -6.06
N ARG A 87 -10.58 7.51 -7.18
CA ARG A 87 -11.94 8.04 -7.32
C ARG A 87 -12.94 7.34 -6.40
N VAL A 88 -12.83 6.01 -6.26
CA VAL A 88 -13.66 5.23 -5.33
C VAL A 88 -13.42 5.70 -3.91
N LEU A 89 -12.17 5.79 -3.48
CA LEU A 89 -11.80 6.23 -2.13
C LEU A 89 -12.26 7.67 -1.87
N LYS A 90 -12.08 8.58 -2.85
CA LYS A 90 -12.58 9.96 -2.75
C LYS A 90 -14.10 10.02 -2.58
N ARG A 91 -14.86 9.19 -3.30
CA ARG A 91 -16.32 9.10 -3.18
C ARG A 91 -16.76 8.50 -1.84
N LEU A 92 -16.02 7.51 -1.33
CA LEU A 92 -16.27 6.92 -0.01
C LEU A 92 -16.00 7.94 1.09
N LEU A 93 -14.86 8.63 1.05
CA LEU A 93 -14.52 9.68 2.01
C LEU A 93 -15.49 10.87 1.95
N SER A 94 -16.04 11.21 0.78
CA SER A 94 -16.96 12.35 0.68
C SER A 94 -18.37 12.05 1.19
N ARG A 95 -18.85 10.81 1.06
CA ARG A 95 -20.19 10.41 1.52
C ARG A 95 -20.19 9.79 2.93
N TRP A 96 -19.14 9.04 3.28
CA TRP A 96 -19.04 8.22 4.49
C TRP A 96 -17.67 8.42 5.16
N ARG A 97 -17.29 9.69 5.39
CA ARG A 97 -15.95 10.06 5.88
C ARG A 97 -15.58 9.31 7.15
N ASP A 98 -16.40 9.41 8.18
CA ASP A 98 -16.06 8.90 9.51
C ASP A 98 -16.04 7.36 9.53
N ALA A 99 -16.97 6.71 8.84
CA ALA A 99 -16.98 5.26 8.68
C ALA A 99 -15.77 4.75 7.89
N THR A 100 -15.41 5.40 6.78
CA THR A 100 -14.25 5.00 5.98
C THR A 100 -12.95 5.18 6.76
N LEU A 101 -12.81 6.31 7.48
CA LEU A 101 -11.67 6.54 8.36
C LEU A 101 -11.59 5.49 9.48
N ALA A 102 -12.70 5.13 10.12
CA ALA A 102 -12.73 4.09 11.14
C ALA A 102 -12.26 2.73 10.59
N VAL A 103 -12.68 2.37 9.37
CA VAL A 103 -12.22 1.14 8.69
C VAL A 103 -10.72 1.19 8.40
N LEU A 104 -10.22 2.30 7.82
CA LEU A 104 -8.79 2.45 7.50
C LEU A 104 -7.92 2.40 8.76
N VAL A 105 -8.33 3.11 9.82
CA VAL A 105 -7.65 3.08 11.12
C VAL A 105 -7.72 1.67 11.72
N GLY A 106 -8.87 0.99 11.64
CA GLY A 106 -9.01 -0.39 12.07
C GLY A 106 -8.07 -1.36 11.35
N LEU A 107 -7.92 -1.21 10.02
CA LEU A 107 -6.96 -1.99 9.24
C LEU A 107 -5.50 -1.70 9.65
N MET A 108 -5.16 -0.44 9.90
CA MET A 108 -3.82 -0.05 10.37
C MET A 108 -3.54 -0.56 11.79
N LEU A 109 -4.52 -0.50 12.70
CA LEU A 109 -4.40 -1.09 14.04
C LEU A 109 -4.28 -2.61 13.97
N GLY A 110 -4.99 -3.26 13.06
CA GLY A 110 -4.89 -4.69 12.81
C GLY A 110 -3.49 -5.11 12.34
N SER A 111 -2.88 -4.35 11.42
CA SER A 111 -1.51 -4.62 10.97
C SER A 111 -0.46 -4.32 12.04
N LEU A 112 -0.72 -3.36 12.93
CA LEU A 112 0.17 -3.01 14.04
C LEU A 112 0.46 -4.20 14.96
N ARG A 113 -0.52 -5.09 15.18
CA ARG A 113 -0.31 -6.33 15.94
C ARG A 113 0.79 -7.21 15.35
N ARG A 114 0.92 -7.25 14.01
CA ARG A 114 1.97 -8.03 13.34
C ARG A 114 3.33 -7.32 13.36
N LEU A 115 3.32 -6.00 13.47
CA LEU A 115 4.53 -5.17 13.55
C LEU A 115 5.10 -5.09 14.98
N TRP A 116 4.39 -5.63 15.98
CA TRP A 116 4.81 -5.60 17.38
C TRP A 116 6.07 -6.47 17.58
N PRO A 117 7.21 -5.86 17.97
CA PRO A 117 8.49 -6.56 17.96
C PRO A 117 8.72 -7.43 19.21
N PHE A 118 7.96 -7.22 20.28
CA PHE A 118 8.14 -7.92 21.55
C PHE A 118 7.22 -9.13 21.62
N THR A 119 7.79 -10.33 21.46
CA THR A 119 7.07 -11.58 21.59
C THR A 119 7.66 -12.44 22.70
N ALA A 120 6.81 -13.20 23.38
CA ALA A 120 7.21 -14.21 24.36
C ALA A 120 6.61 -15.55 23.96
N TYR A 121 7.26 -16.64 24.37
CA TYR A 121 6.73 -17.97 24.19
C TYR A 121 5.88 -18.34 25.39
N SER A 122 4.62 -18.73 25.14
CA SER A 122 3.74 -19.30 26.15
C SER A 122 4.17 -20.74 26.46
N GLU A 123 3.74 -21.29 27.60
CA GLU A 123 4.02 -22.68 28.02
C GLU A 123 3.60 -23.73 26.97
N ASN A 124 2.62 -23.41 26.13
CA ASN A 124 2.15 -24.28 25.04
C ASN A 124 2.98 -24.17 23.74
N GLY A 125 4.12 -23.45 23.77
CA GLY A 125 4.99 -23.22 22.62
C GLY A 125 4.48 -22.19 21.61
N SER A 126 3.34 -21.53 21.89
CA SER A 126 2.79 -20.48 21.03
C SER A 126 3.45 -19.12 21.31
N GLU A 127 3.80 -18.41 20.24
CA GLU A 127 4.30 -17.05 20.30
C GLU A 127 3.15 -16.08 20.62
N VAL A 128 3.27 -15.35 21.72
CA VAL A 128 2.28 -14.37 22.19
C VAL A 128 2.91 -12.97 22.25
N ALA A 129 2.10 -11.94 22.03
CA ALA A 129 2.56 -10.57 22.15
C ALA A 129 2.94 -10.29 23.62
N ALA A 130 4.16 -9.82 23.84
CA ALA A 130 4.71 -9.54 25.16
C ALA A 130 4.92 -8.04 25.37
N LEU A 131 5.02 -7.63 26.63
CA LEU A 131 5.42 -6.27 26.96
C LEU A 131 6.93 -6.09 26.71
N PRO A 132 7.37 -4.88 26.34
CA PRO A 132 8.78 -4.60 26.16
C PRO A 132 9.56 -4.79 27.48
N PRO A 133 10.73 -5.45 27.44
CA PRO A 133 11.58 -5.62 28.62
C PRO A 133 12.11 -4.25 29.07
N LEU A 134 11.81 -3.84 30.31
CA LEU A 134 12.20 -2.52 30.86
C LEU A 134 13.68 -2.45 31.23
N ASP A 135 14.32 -3.60 31.35
CA ASP A 135 15.72 -3.82 31.68
C ASP A 135 16.65 -3.72 30.46
N ASP A 136 16.11 -3.81 29.23
CA ASP A 136 16.90 -3.70 28.01
C ASP A 136 17.09 -2.22 27.58
N PRO A 137 18.34 -1.72 27.43
CA PRO A 137 18.59 -0.39 26.89
C PRO A 137 18.01 -0.17 25.48
N GLN A 138 17.77 -1.23 24.69
CA GLN A 138 17.12 -1.10 23.38
C GLN A 138 15.65 -0.65 23.50
N THR A 139 14.94 -1.08 24.55
CA THR A 139 13.58 -0.64 24.85
C THR A 139 13.51 0.87 25.07
N ALA A 140 14.51 1.44 25.77
CA ALA A 140 14.57 2.88 26.00
C ALA A 140 14.76 3.65 24.70
N VAL A 141 15.59 3.15 23.77
CA VAL A 141 15.77 3.75 22.44
C VAL A 141 14.47 3.71 21.63
N VAL A 142 13.77 2.58 21.62
CA VAL A 142 12.47 2.44 20.93
C VAL A 142 11.43 3.40 21.52
N ALA A 143 11.36 3.51 22.85
CA ALA A 143 10.45 4.43 23.53
C ALA A 143 10.77 5.91 23.22
N LEU A 144 12.05 6.28 23.18
CA LEU A 144 12.48 7.64 22.81
C LEU A 144 12.16 7.97 21.35
N LEU A 145 12.38 7.03 20.42
CA LEU A 145 12.02 7.21 19.01
C LEU A 145 10.51 7.36 18.83
N PHE A 146 9.71 6.56 19.55
CA PHE A 146 8.26 6.68 19.54
C PHE A 146 7.80 8.04 20.08
N ALA A 147 8.31 8.46 21.25
CA ALA A 147 8.00 9.75 21.84
C ALA A 147 8.44 10.92 20.95
N GLY A 148 9.61 10.82 20.32
CA GLY A 148 10.11 11.78 19.35
C GLY A 148 9.19 11.89 18.13
N GLY A 149 8.73 10.76 17.58
CA GLY A 149 7.77 10.72 16.49
C GLY A 149 6.44 11.42 16.85
N VAL A 150 5.88 11.13 18.02
CA VAL A 150 4.68 11.80 18.54
C VAL A 150 4.92 13.30 18.73
N GLY A 151 6.06 13.68 19.30
CA GLY A 151 6.45 15.07 19.50
C GLY A 151 6.55 15.85 18.18
N VAL A 152 7.12 15.26 17.14
CA VAL A 152 7.18 15.86 15.79
C VAL A 152 5.78 16.07 15.23
N VAL A 153 4.90 15.07 15.33
CA VAL A 153 3.51 15.20 14.85
C VAL A 153 2.77 16.32 15.58
N LEU A 154 2.92 16.41 16.90
CA LEU A 154 2.30 17.47 17.71
C LEU A 154 2.87 18.85 17.38
N LEU A 155 4.18 18.95 17.16
CA LEU A 155 4.86 20.19 16.76
C LEU A 155 4.38 20.66 15.37
N LEU A 156 4.25 19.73 14.41
CA LEU A 156 3.70 20.03 13.09
C LEU A 156 2.24 20.48 13.18
N ASN A 157 1.42 19.84 14.03
CA ASN A 157 0.04 20.26 14.27
C ASN A 157 -0.03 21.66 14.89
N ALA A 158 0.82 21.95 15.87
CA ALA A 158 0.89 23.26 16.52
C ALA A 158 1.40 24.36 15.57
N ALA A 159 2.35 24.05 14.69
CA ALA A 159 2.88 24.98 13.70
C ALA A 159 1.91 25.21 12.52
N GLY A 160 1.14 24.18 12.13
CA GLY A 160 0.21 24.22 11.00
C GLY A 160 -1.13 24.91 11.29
N GLY A 161 -1.50 25.10 12.55
CA GLY A 161 -2.77 25.73 12.98
C GLY A 161 -2.94 27.22 12.68
N ARG A 162 -2.02 27.86 11.94
CA ARG A 162 -2.05 29.31 11.63
C ARG A 162 -2.51 29.63 10.20
N ARG A 163 -3.54 28.96 9.68
CA ARG A 163 -4.26 29.45 8.49
C ARG A 163 -5.58 30.10 8.89
N PRO A 164 -5.62 31.43 9.10
CA PRO A 164 -6.88 32.15 9.26
C PRO A 164 -7.68 32.02 7.97
N SER A 165 -8.87 31.40 8.07
CA SER A 165 -9.89 31.47 7.03
C SER A 165 -10.65 32.77 7.22
N GLN A 166 -10.07 33.90 6.79
CA GLN A 166 -10.82 35.12 6.54
C GLN A 166 -10.22 35.80 5.32
N GLU A 167 -10.89 35.66 4.18
CA GLU A 167 -11.00 36.73 3.19
C GLU A 167 -12.42 36.72 2.59
N PRO A 168 -12.93 37.89 2.18
CA PRO A 168 -14.31 38.30 2.42
C PRO A 168 -15.25 37.89 1.27
N GLY A 169 -16.51 37.62 1.62
CA GLY A 169 -17.57 37.42 0.62
C GLY A 169 -17.77 38.67 -0.24
N PRO A 170 -17.83 38.56 -1.58
CA PRO A 170 -18.16 39.67 -2.46
C PRO A 170 -19.66 39.94 -2.38
N GLY A 171 -20.10 40.86 -1.52
CA GLY A 171 -21.54 41.12 -1.38
C GLY A 171 -22.01 42.33 -0.59
N SER A 172 -21.16 43.06 0.14
CA SER A 172 -21.63 44.17 0.98
C SER A 172 -21.27 45.58 0.48
N ALA A 173 -20.59 45.73 -0.66
CA ALA A 173 -20.19 47.06 -1.18
C ALA A 173 -21.13 47.61 -2.29
N ALA A 174 -22.31 47.00 -2.49
CA ALA A 174 -23.28 47.40 -3.51
C ALA A 174 -24.55 48.06 -2.93
N ARG A 175 -24.48 48.59 -1.71
CA ARG A 175 -25.55 49.38 -1.10
C ARG A 175 -24.94 50.51 -0.29
N GLU A 176 -24.72 51.64 -0.95
CA GLU A 176 -25.02 53.01 -0.48
C GLU A 176 -24.83 53.98 -1.65
#